data_AF-A0A7S0TT12-F1
#
_entry.id   AF-A0A7S0TT12-F1
#
_cell.length_a   1.000
_cell.length_b   1.000
_cell.length_c   1.000
_cell.angle_alpha   90.00
_cell.angle_beta   90.00
_cell.angle_gamma   90.00
#
_symmetry.space_group_name_H-M   'P 1'
#
loop_
_entity.id
_entity.type
_entity.pdbx_description
1 polymer ?
#
loop_
_entity_poly.entity_id
_entity_poly.type
_entity_poly.pdbx_seq_one_letter_code
_entity_poly.pdbx_strand_id
1 'polypeptide(L)'
;HALRPKIVGLGAIPLLLRIVEGGKNKNMMRYALGALRNLAMESTVQKLMVKEGVLDSLVNVWELFGDDDTFEDGSMPQEHAACVLRNLCIDDDVRHTVRKSNKLQSLSRIADPASPPVLEEYVTVKPDLTPHEVMSYSLCRGGAVVKQRFGTTDE
;
A
#
# COMPACT_ATOMS: atom_id res chain seq x y z
N HIS A 1 -8.84 -18.78 18.63
CA HIS A 1 -8.94 -19.59 17.39
C HIS A 1 -8.74 -18.70 16.17
N ALA A 2 -7.73 -18.96 15.35
CA ALA A 2 -7.38 -18.11 14.20
C ALA A 2 -8.38 -18.31 13.04
N LEU A 3 -9.36 -17.41 12.93
CA LEU A 3 -10.34 -17.39 11.83
C LEU A 3 -9.71 -16.95 10.49
N ARG A 4 -8.65 -16.14 10.52
CA ARG A 4 -8.02 -15.57 9.32
C ARG A 4 -7.41 -16.65 8.41
N PRO A 5 -6.60 -17.62 8.89
CA PRO A 5 -6.09 -18.70 8.04
C PRO A 5 -7.21 -19.58 7.46
N LYS A 6 -8.31 -19.80 8.21
CA LYS A 6 -9.46 -20.56 7.71
C LYS A 6 -10.17 -19.87 6.56
N ILE A 7 -10.41 -18.56 6.67
CA ILE A 7 -11.03 -17.75 5.60
C ILE A 7 -10.14 -17.74 4.36
N VAL A 8 -8.82 -17.64 4.55
CA VAL A 8 -7.84 -17.69 3.47
C VAL A 8 -7.86 -19.05 2.76
N GLY A 9 -7.98 -20.16 3.51
CA GLY A 9 -8.13 -21.50 2.96
C GLY A 9 -9.38 -21.73 2.11
N LEU A 10 -10.38 -20.83 2.19
CA LEU A 10 -11.57 -20.83 1.34
C LEU A 10 -11.40 -20.03 0.04
N GLY A 11 -10.19 -19.55 -0.28
CA GLY A 11 -9.92 -18.78 -1.49
C GLY A 11 -10.34 -17.30 -1.39
N ALA A 12 -10.39 -16.75 -0.18
CA ALA A 12 -10.79 -15.36 0.03
C ALA A 12 -9.83 -14.35 -0.62
N ILE A 13 -8.52 -14.60 -0.62
CA ILE A 13 -7.52 -13.66 -1.16
C ILE A 13 -7.75 -13.39 -2.66
N PRO A 14 -7.75 -14.40 -3.57
CA PRO A 14 -8.00 -14.16 -4.99
C PRO A 14 -9.32 -13.44 -5.28
N LEU A 15 -10.38 -13.74 -4.52
CA LEU A 15 -11.67 -13.10 -4.68
C LEU A 15 -11.62 -11.61 -4.31
N LEU A 16 -10.96 -11.27 -3.20
CA LEU A 16 -10.79 -9.89 -2.76
C LEU A 16 -9.91 -9.09 -3.74
N LEU A 17 -8.82 -9.69 -4.24
CA LEU A 17 -7.96 -9.05 -5.24
C LEU A 17 -8.72 -8.73 -6.52
N ARG A 18 -9.53 -9.67 -7.02
CA ARG A 18 -10.37 -9.45 -8.21
C ARG A 18 -11.38 -8.31 -8.01
N ILE A 19 -11.90 -8.12 -6.80
CA ILE A 19 -12.77 -6.97 -6.48
C ILE A 19 -11.95 -5.68 -6.57
N VAL A 20 -10.76 -5.64 -5.97
CA VAL A 20 -9.85 -4.48 -5.97
C VAL A 20 -9.42 -4.09 -7.39
N GLU A 21 -9.01 -5.06 -8.19
CA GLU A 21 -8.57 -4.85 -9.58
C GLU A 21 -9.72 -4.38 -10.48
N GLY A 22 -10.93 -4.84 -10.20
CA GLY A 22 -12.10 -4.51 -11.00
C GLY A 22 -12.54 -3.05 -10.87
N GLY A 23 -12.31 -2.39 -9.72
CA GLY A 23 -12.63 -0.97 -9.51
C GLY A 23 -14.10 -0.55 -9.64
N LYS A 24 -15.03 -1.46 -9.98
CA LYS A 24 -16.37 -1.10 -10.47
C LYS A 24 -17.31 -0.49 -9.43
N ASN A 25 -17.12 -0.83 -8.16
CA ASN A 25 -18.00 -0.39 -7.07
C ASN A 25 -17.16 0.08 -5.87
N LYS A 26 -17.19 1.39 -5.61
CA LYS A 26 -16.43 2.03 -4.53
C LYS A 26 -16.70 1.41 -3.14
N ASN A 27 -17.93 0.97 -2.87
CA ASN A 27 -18.26 0.31 -1.61
C ASN A 27 -17.66 -1.10 -1.51
N MET A 28 -17.72 -1.89 -2.59
CA MET A 28 -17.05 -3.21 -2.61
C MET A 28 -15.53 -3.07 -2.52
N MET A 29 -14.94 -2.08 -3.18
CA MET A 29 -13.51 -1.75 -3.07
C MET A 29 -13.11 -1.47 -1.62
N ARG A 30 -13.85 -0.58 -0.94
CA ARG A 30 -13.61 -0.24 0.47
C ARG A 30 -13.62 -1.48 1.35
N TYR A 31 -14.66 -2.32 1.22
CA TYR A 31 -14.76 -3.54 2.02
C TYR A 31 -13.66 -4.55 1.68
N ALA A 32 -13.29 -4.68 0.42
CA ALA A 32 -12.22 -5.59 0.00
C ALA A 32 -10.86 -5.15 0.54
N LEU A 33 -10.50 -3.88 0.40
CA LEU A 33 -9.27 -3.32 0.96
C LEU A 33 -9.25 -3.40 2.49
N GLY A 34 -10.37 -3.13 3.15
CA GLY A 34 -10.51 -3.30 4.60
C GLY A 34 -10.30 -4.75 5.06
N ALA A 35 -10.83 -5.73 4.31
CA ALA A 35 -10.61 -7.15 4.57
C ALA A 35 -9.14 -7.56 4.33
N LEU A 36 -8.52 -7.10 3.25
CA LEU A 36 -7.09 -7.34 2.96
C LEU A 36 -6.20 -6.73 4.04
N ARG A 37 -6.50 -5.53 4.52
CA ARG A 37 -5.76 -4.88 5.63
C ARG A 37 -5.78 -5.73 6.87
N ASN A 38 -6.95 -6.27 7.19
CA ASN A 38 -7.11 -7.20 8.29
C ASN A 38 -6.28 -8.49 8.03
N LEU A 39 -6.46 -9.16 6.90
CA LEU A 39 -5.73 -10.40 6.59
C LEU A 39 -4.20 -10.22 6.66
N ALA A 40 -3.69 -9.06 6.21
CA ALA A 40 -2.27 -8.73 6.22
C ALA A 40 -1.66 -8.57 7.63
N MET A 41 -2.44 -8.56 8.72
CA MET A 41 -1.88 -8.54 10.09
C MET A 41 -1.43 -9.92 10.58
N GLU A 42 -1.65 -10.99 9.81
CA GLU A 42 -1.30 -12.35 10.17
C GLU A 42 -0.13 -12.81 9.31
N SER A 43 1.02 -13.12 9.92
CA SER A 43 2.28 -13.39 9.22
C SER A 43 2.24 -14.61 8.29
N THR A 44 1.51 -15.67 8.66
CA THR A 44 1.33 -16.84 7.78
C THR A 44 0.50 -16.52 6.54
N VAL A 45 -0.37 -15.50 6.61
CA VAL A 45 -1.21 -15.03 5.52
C VAL A 45 -0.47 -14.04 4.61
N GLN A 46 0.43 -13.21 5.16
CA GLN A 46 1.17 -12.19 4.40
C GLN A 46 1.94 -12.78 3.20
N LYS A 47 2.66 -13.89 3.41
CA LYS A 47 3.41 -14.58 2.34
C LYS A 47 2.49 -15.07 1.22
N LEU A 48 1.32 -15.60 1.59
CA LEU A 48 0.33 -16.04 0.61
C LEU A 48 -0.26 -14.86 -0.14
N MET A 49 -0.59 -13.75 0.53
CA MET A 49 -1.09 -12.54 -0.14
C MET A 49 -0.11 -12.03 -1.21
N VAL A 50 1.20 -12.00 -0.92
CA VAL A 50 2.22 -11.63 -1.91
C VAL A 50 2.28 -12.63 -3.06
N LYS A 51 2.22 -13.93 -2.77
CA LYS A 51 2.18 -14.97 -3.81
C LYS A 51 0.95 -14.83 -4.73
N GLU A 52 -0.20 -14.44 -4.19
CA GLU A 52 -1.44 -14.23 -4.94
C GLU A 52 -1.47 -12.88 -5.69
N GLY A 53 -0.40 -12.08 -5.64
CA GLY A 53 -0.27 -10.86 -6.46
C GLY A 53 -0.77 -9.58 -5.80
N VAL A 54 -0.95 -9.54 -4.48
CA VAL A 54 -1.48 -8.35 -3.78
C VAL A 54 -0.72 -7.06 -4.12
N LEU A 55 0.59 -7.12 -4.34
CA LEU A 55 1.40 -5.92 -4.64
C LEU A 55 0.98 -5.25 -5.95
N ASP A 56 0.61 -6.04 -6.95
CA ASP A 56 0.12 -5.52 -8.24
C ASP A 56 -1.25 -4.88 -8.07
N SER A 57 -2.15 -5.56 -7.36
CA SER A 57 -3.48 -5.03 -7.07
C SER A 57 -3.42 -3.74 -6.25
N LEU A 58 -2.46 -3.61 -5.33
CA LEU A 58 -2.23 -2.38 -4.57
C LEU A 58 -1.78 -1.24 -5.48
N VAL A 59 -0.77 -1.44 -6.35
CA VAL A 59 -0.33 -0.41 -7.32
C VAL A 59 -1.49 0.04 -8.21
N ASN A 60 -2.30 -0.90 -8.67
CA ASN A 60 -3.47 -0.60 -9.50
C ASN A 60 -4.51 0.30 -8.81
N VAL A 61 -4.55 0.37 -7.47
CA VAL A 61 -5.42 1.34 -6.77
C VAL A 61 -5.05 2.78 -7.13
N TRP A 62 -3.77 3.10 -7.28
CA TRP A 62 -3.33 4.44 -7.69
C TRP A 62 -3.58 4.73 -9.18
N GLU A 63 -3.78 3.69 -10.00
CA GLU A 63 -4.18 3.86 -11.41
C GLU A 63 -5.70 4.07 -11.56
N LEU A 64 -6.48 3.49 -10.64
CA LEU A 64 -7.94 3.56 -10.64
C LEU A 64 -8.51 4.82 -9.97
N PHE A 65 -7.77 5.44 -9.07
CA PHE A 65 -8.25 6.54 -8.24
C PHE A 65 -7.26 7.70 -8.25
N GLY A 66 -7.79 8.93 -8.43
CA GLY A 66 -7.00 10.15 -8.30
C GLY A 66 -6.81 10.58 -6.84
N ASP A 67 -6.02 11.63 -6.62
CA ASP A 67 -5.70 12.11 -5.27
C ASP A 67 -6.93 12.69 -4.53
N ASP A 68 -7.95 13.16 -5.24
CA ASP A 68 -9.19 13.69 -4.64
C ASP A 68 -10.29 12.62 -4.48
N ASP A 69 -10.03 11.37 -4.92
CA ASP A 69 -11.01 10.30 -4.82
C ASP A 69 -11.16 9.79 -3.39
N THR A 70 -12.41 9.75 -2.93
CA THR A 70 -12.77 9.22 -1.62
C THR A 70 -13.85 8.16 -1.72
N PHE A 71 -13.90 7.29 -0.71
CA PHE A 71 -15.05 6.45 -0.43
C PHE A 71 -16.16 7.25 0.27
N GLU A 72 -17.33 6.63 0.44
CA GLU A 72 -18.52 7.27 1.02
C GLU A 72 -18.31 7.74 2.47
N ASP A 73 -17.39 7.13 3.22
CA ASP A 73 -17.00 7.57 4.56
C ASP A 73 -15.89 8.64 4.58
N GLY A 74 -15.50 9.16 3.43
CA GLY A 74 -14.44 10.15 3.27
C GLY A 74 -13.03 9.59 3.32
N SER A 75 -12.84 8.28 3.52
CA SER A 75 -11.50 7.66 3.50
C SER A 75 -10.97 7.48 2.08
N MET A 76 -9.65 7.54 1.91
CA MET A 76 -9.04 7.47 0.58
C MET A 76 -8.67 6.03 0.21
N PRO A 77 -8.97 5.56 -1.02
CA PRO A 77 -8.55 4.22 -1.48
C PRO A 77 -7.05 3.94 -1.30
N GLN A 78 -6.23 4.95 -1.59
CA GLN A 78 -4.77 4.90 -1.47
C GLN A 78 -4.32 4.72 -0.01
N GLU A 79 -5.02 5.31 0.97
CA GLU A 79 -4.74 5.11 2.41
C GLU A 79 -4.96 3.65 2.84
N HIS A 80 -6.06 3.04 2.37
CA HIS A 80 -6.34 1.65 2.67
C HIS A 80 -5.29 0.74 2.03
N ALA A 81 -4.93 1.00 0.77
CA ALA A 81 -3.90 0.24 0.07
C ALA A 81 -2.52 0.35 0.76
N ALA A 82 -2.14 1.55 1.20
CA ALA A 82 -0.92 1.79 1.94
C ALA A 82 -0.91 1.05 3.30
N CYS A 83 -2.03 1.04 4.01
CA CYS A 83 -2.18 0.26 5.24
C CYS A 83 -2.01 -1.26 5.03
N VAL A 84 -2.46 -1.81 3.88
CA VAL A 84 -2.23 -3.22 3.55
C VAL A 84 -0.74 -3.47 3.38
N LEU A 85 -0.05 -2.61 2.62
CA LEU A 85 1.40 -2.70 2.39
C LEU A 85 2.20 -2.65 3.69
N ARG A 86 1.83 -1.75 4.62
CA ARG A 86 2.42 -1.68 5.95
C ARG A 86 2.36 -3.02 6.66
N ASN A 87 1.15 -3.56 6.72
CA ASN A 87 0.88 -4.78 7.47
C ASN A 87 1.64 -5.96 6.87
N LEU A 88 1.73 -6.04 5.53
CA LEU A 88 2.57 -7.05 4.85
C LEU A 88 4.04 -6.96 5.26
N CYS A 89 4.56 -5.76 5.48
CA CYS A 89 5.97 -5.54 5.81
C CYS A 89 6.34 -5.82 7.29
N ILE A 90 5.38 -6.27 8.10
CA ILE A 90 5.64 -6.77 9.46
C ILE A 90 6.48 -8.05 9.40
N ASP A 91 6.26 -8.93 8.41
CA ASP A 91 7.14 -10.09 8.16
C ASP A 91 8.37 -9.67 7.35
N ASP A 92 9.53 -10.08 7.85
CA ASP A 92 10.83 -9.68 7.31
C ASP A 92 11.06 -10.18 5.88
N ASP A 93 10.69 -11.42 5.59
CA ASP A 93 10.85 -12.01 4.26
C ASP A 93 9.96 -11.29 3.25
N VAL A 94 8.70 -11.04 3.63
CA VAL A 94 7.74 -10.30 2.81
C VAL A 94 8.26 -8.88 2.57
N ARG A 95 8.73 -8.18 3.60
CA ARG A 95 9.32 -6.85 3.47
C ARG A 95 10.53 -6.86 2.52
N HIS A 96 11.40 -7.87 2.59
CA HIS A 96 12.51 -8.03 1.65
C HIS A 96 12.06 -8.26 0.21
N THR A 97 11.01 -9.06 -0.01
CA THR A 97 10.41 -9.25 -1.34
C THR A 97 9.83 -7.94 -1.88
N VAL A 98 9.08 -7.21 -1.06
CA VAL A 98 8.50 -5.90 -1.42
C VAL A 98 9.60 -4.92 -1.82
N ARG A 99 10.70 -4.84 -1.07
CA ARG A 99 11.87 -3.98 -1.38
C ARG A 99 12.53 -4.30 -2.72
N LYS A 100 12.62 -5.60 -3.06
CA LYS A 100 13.19 -6.05 -4.34
C LYS A 100 12.23 -5.85 -5.51
N SER A 101 10.94 -5.63 -5.24
CA SER A 101 9.96 -5.37 -6.29
C SER A 101 10.11 -3.93 -6.78
N ASN A 102 10.04 -3.73 -8.10
CA ASN A 102 9.96 -2.38 -8.69
C ASN A 102 8.62 -1.69 -8.37
N LYS A 103 7.71 -2.34 -7.65
CA LYS A 103 6.36 -1.84 -7.34
C LYS A 103 6.41 -0.67 -6.36
N LEU A 104 7.37 -0.64 -5.44
CA LEU A 104 7.59 0.55 -4.58
C LEU A 104 8.01 1.77 -5.40
N GLN A 105 8.73 1.58 -6.50
CA GLN A 105 9.10 2.68 -7.40
C GLN A 105 7.87 3.20 -8.15
N SER A 106 6.98 2.30 -8.60
CA SER A 106 5.68 2.68 -9.16
C SER A 106 4.86 3.48 -8.14
N LEU A 107 4.78 3.02 -6.88
CA LEU A 107 4.09 3.76 -5.82
C LEU A 107 4.71 5.14 -5.56
N SER A 108 6.04 5.27 -5.54
CA SER A 108 6.71 6.57 -5.38
C SER A 108 6.54 7.53 -6.56
N ARG A 109 6.22 7.00 -7.75
CA ARG A 109 5.97 7.80 -8.95
C ARG A 109 4.51 8.26 -9.05
N ILE A 110 3.58 7.46 -8.54
CA ILE A 110 2.14 7.71 -8.69
C ILE A 110 1.56 8.40 -7.45
N ALA A 111 2.13 8.18 -6.27
CA ALA A 111 1.73 8.91 -5.08
C ALA A 111 2.43 10.29 -5.03
N ASP A 112 1.67 11.36 -4.77
CA ASP A 112 2.26 12.64 -4.37
C ASP A 112 3.19 12.39 -3.17
N PRO A 113 4.50 12.69 -3.27
CA PRO A 113 5.41 12.60 -2.15
C PRO A 113 5.04 13.55 -0.99
N ALA A 114 4.05 14.44 -1.15
CA ALA A 114 3.49 15.24 -0.07
C ALA A 114 2.26 14.61 0.61
N SER A 115 1.72 13.50 0.08
CA SER A 115 0.62 12.73 0.70
C SER A 115 1.09 12.08 2.00
N PRO A 116 0.63 12.54 3.18
CA PRO A 116 1.14 12.04 4.47
C PRO A 116 1.01 10.51 4.66
N PRO A 117 -0.11 9.87 4.27
CA PRO A 117 -0.27 8.42 4.41
C PRO A 117 0.72 7.61 3.57
N VAL A 118 1.16 8.12 2.42
CA VAL A 118 2.09 7.39 1.53
C VAL A 118 3.53 7.58 1.99
N LEU A 119 3.87 8.77 2.50
CA LEU A 119 5.18 9.08 3.07
C LEU A 119 5.52 8.23 4.29
N GLU A 120 4.61 8.13 5.26
CA GLU A 120 4.82 7.32 6.48
C GLU A 120 5.09 5.85 6.15
N GLU A 121 4.41 5.35 5.12
CA GLU A 121 4.52 3.95 4.70
C GLU A 121 5.78 3.70 3.89
N TYR A 122 6.16 4.63 3.01
CA TYR A 122 7.41 4.55 2.26
C TYR A 122 8.64 4.49 3.18
N VAL A 123 8.65 5.26 4.27
CA VAL A 123 9.71 5.24 5.30
C VAL A 123 9.81 3.89 6.01
N THR A 124 8.66 3.32 6.37
CA THR A 124 8.62 2.01 7.04
C THR A 124 9.18 0.91 6.16
N VAL A 125 8.93 0.99 4.85
CA VAL A 125 9.42 0.00 3.88
C VAL A 125 10.87 0.27 3.48
N LYS A 126 11.37 1.50 3.48
CA LYS A 126 12.73 1.86 3.05
C LYS A 126 13.61 2.34 4.23
N PRO A 127 14.38 1.44 4.88
CA PRO A 127 15.00 1.70 6.19
C PRO A 127 16.28 2.55 6.12
N ASP A 128 16.76 2.86 4.91
CA ASP A 128 17.81 3.86 4.63
C ASP A 128 17.31 5.30 4.83
N LEU A 129 16.03 5.49 5.17
CA LEU A 129 15.42 6.76 5.56
C LEU A 129 15.04 6.71 7.03
N THR A 130 15.59 7.59 7.85
CA THR A 130 15.15 7.68 9.25
C THR A 130 13.80 8.41 9.33
N PRO A 131 12.89 8.02 10.25
CA PRO A 131 11.64 8.74 10.48
C PRO A 131 11.86 10.24 10.74
N HIS A 132 12.99 10.62 11.36
CA HIS A 132 13.36 12.02 11.57
C HIS A 132 13.70 12.76 10.26
N GLU A 133 14.34 12.09 9.30
CA GLU A 133 14.66 12.68 7.99
C GLU A 133 13.43 12.89 7.12
N VAL A 134 12.35 12.13 7.35
CA VAL A 134 11.09 12.24 6.60
C VAL A 134 9.99 13.01 7.34
N MET A 135 10.04 13.07 8.68
CA MET A 135 9.07 13.81 9.51
C MET A 135 9.53 15.22 9.89
N SER A 136 10.55 15.78 9.22
CA SER A 136 10.78 17.23 9.33
C SER A 136 9.59 17.95 8.68
N TYR A 137 8.93 18.81 9.47
CA TYR A 137 7.72 19.60 9.15
C TYR A 137 7.75 20.32 7.78
N SER A 138 8.94 20.48 7.20
CA SER A 138 9.23 21.01 5.87
C SER A 138 8.83 20.11 4.68
N LEU A 139 8.59 18.79 4.88
CA LEU A 139 8.19 17.86 3.81
C LEU A 139 6.70 17.92 3.49
N CYS A 140 5.85 18.22 4.47
CA CYS A 140 4.39 18.25 4.32
C CYS A 140 3.84 19.44 3.52
N ARG A 141 4.66 20.46 3.21
CA ARG A 141 4.16 21.70 2.59
C ARG A 141 4.69 22.03 1.19
N GLY A 142 5.48 21.16 0.57
CA GLY A 142 5.95 21.51 -0.78
C GLY A 142 6.76 20.50 -1.60
N GLY A 143 6.95 19.24 -1.18
CA GLY A 143 7.55 18.19 -2.02
C GLY A 143 8.97 18.45 -2.56
N ALA A 144 9.59 19.60 -2.27
CA ALA A 144 10.83 20.05 -2.88
C ALA A 144 12.06 19.29 -2.38
N VAL A 145 12.04 18.85 -1.12
CA VAL A 145 13.16 18.11 -0.49
C VAL A 145 13.29 16.70 -1.08
N VAL A 146 12.18 16.09 -1.51
CA VAL A 146 12.19 14.78 -2.19
C VAL A 146 12.86 14.91 -3.57
N LYS A 147 12.53 15.97 -4.33
CA LYS A 147 13.10 16.20 -5.67
C LYS A 147 14.62 16.39 -5.66
N GLN A 148 15.18 17.06 -4.66
CA GLN A 148 16.64 17.30 -4.57
C GLN A 148 17.46 16.08 -4.13
N ARG A 149 16.89 15.15 -3.35
CA ARG A 149 17.64 14.01 -2.77
C ARG A 149 17.45 12.70 -3.53
N PHE A 150 16.34 12.52 -4.24
CA PHE A 150 16.03 11.27 -4.94
C PHE A 150 16.08 11.37 -6.47
N GLY A 151 16.44 12.56 -7.00
CA GLY A 151 16.44 12.83 -8.43
C GLY A 151 15.03 12.95 -8.99
N THR A 152 14.90 13.69 -10.09
CA THR A 152 13.70 13.62 -10.93
C THR A 152 13.70 12.27 -11.64
N THR A 153 12.54 11.61 -11.76
CA THR A 153 12.39 10.48 -12.68
C THR A 153 12.16 10.92 -14.12
N ASP A 154 12.31 12.21 -14.40
CA ASP A 154 12.37 12.75 -15.76
C ASP A 154 13.81 12.62 -16.28
N GLU A 155 14.05 11.53 -17.00
CA GLU A 155 14.68 11.60 -18.32
C GLU A 155 13.62 11.21 -19.37
#